data_AF-F6VG23-F1
#
_entry.id   AF-F6VG23-F1
#
_cell.length_a   1.000
_cell.length_b   1.000
_cell.length_c   1.000
_cell.angle_alpha   90.00
_cell.angle_beta   90.00
_cell.angle_gamma   90.00
#
_symmetry.space_group_name_H-M   'P 1'
#
loop_
_entity.id
_entity.type
_entity.pdbx_description
1 polymer ?
#
loop_
_entity_poly.entity_id
_entity_poly.type
_entity_poly.pdbx_seq_one_letter_code
_entity_poly.pdbx_strand_id
1 'polypeptide(L)'
;MYNLELIRYDKGNIIIHLEGNPYVSTNRDSRPTVTGSEPTTPKTATTSKTTSTPTTAKQCDQKLDSETKSLIRKALDKTIQLKELFRQQSQTLTEKNKDVLPVLNYFKRLAKPLENSLLNDLELLYDKAWKEDAKELQELNRIAQSMISQTQNPKNCTRAKKLHCVMNHMTCGFGCIIHDYGLCAFVSIGESRTLQYDMNQLATYPGINTTFEYPSETCVNRTNFGNYKIEWHPKLHKDAPSSNKEVLTMTINEPSTSHSQFSPGTVPQHLIERLQLVHSDPNAWWTGHVISYLVRPQKWVLEELKTIKREIEFEHPIVGIHVRRTDKISEASYFGLERYMDHVESWYDRYQLKHPKEKVVRRIYLATDDAQVVKEAKNSYPHYKILFTIGRTFNNSQNRKSNSAVKGVLFDALLLKDSDFVVVTFSSNIGRLVYELRQNTSSDPTYNVVSLDDGFYYWGEIGNKQVAIMDHKPPTSQLCNGTTFRSPIPEMRKWTCELELRVGDQLQSFGYMYHSYLSGGYNRRSKLHGVYPTHKVKDVLTPAAYPRHYTTQCNRYN
;
A
#
# COMPACT_ATOMS: atom_id res chain seq x y z
N MET A 1 24.09 0.31 26.13
CA MET A 1 23.12 -0.76 25.81
C MET A 1 23.28 -1.82 26.88
N TYR A 2 22.24 -2.10 27.67
CA TYR A 2 22.26 -3.19 28.65
C TYR A 2 21.92 -4.49 27.92
N ASN A 3 22.75 -5.52 28.07
CA ASN A 3 22.41 -6.86 27.62
C ASN A 3 21.54 -7.52 28.69
N LEU A 4 20.32 -7.91 28.31
CA LEU A 4 19.41 -8.68 29.15
C LEU A 4 19.56 -10.16 28.78
N GLU A 5 20.21 -10.92 29.65
CA GLU A 5 20.25 -12.38 29.57
C GLU A 5 19.30 -12.99 30.60
N LEU A 6 18.41 -13.87 30.14
CA LEU A 6 17.40 -14.52 30.97
C LEU A 6 17.91 -15.89 31.41
N ILE A 7 18.37 -16.01 32.66
CA ILE A 7 19.16 -17.18 33.07
C ILE A 7 18.29 -18.31 33.67
N ARG A 8 17.16 -18.04 34.36
CA ARG A 8 16.28 -19.11 34.86
C ARG A 8 14.90 -18.65 35.35
N TYR A 9 13.90 -19.54 35.27
CA TYR A 9 12.60 -19.44 35.95
C TYR A 9 12.51 -20.49 37.06
N ASP A 10 12.28 -20.10 38.31
CA ASP A 10 12.05 -21.03 39.42
C ASP A 10 10.90 -20.53 40.33
N LYS A 11 10.00 -21.46 40.70
CA LYS A 11 8.84 -21.26 41.59
C LYS A 11 8.05 -19.95 41.42
N GLY A 12 7.78 -19.57 40.17
CA GLY A 12 6.88 -18.45 39.88
C GLY A 12 7.50 -17.05 39.99
N ASN A 13 8.80 -16.94 40.25
CA ASN A 13 9.51 -15.65 40.30
C ASN A 13 10.51 -15.55 39.14
N ILE A 14 10.51 -14.40 38.47
CA ILE A 14 11.50 -14.05 37.45
C ILE A 14 12.66 -13.35 38.16
N ILE A 15 13.85 -13.95 38.13
CA ILE A 15 15.08 -13.33 38.64
C ILE A 15 15.86 -12.81 37.43
N ILE A 16 16.01 -11.49 37.35
CA ILE A 16 16.78 -10.80 36.30
C ILE A 16 18.06 -10.27 36.95
N HIS A 17 19.21 -10.71 36.47
CA HIS A 17 20.49 -10.10 36.85
C HIS A 17 20.78 -8.94 35.89
N LEU A 18 20.89 -7.73 36.43
CA LEU A 18 21.38 -6.57 35.71
C LEU A 18 22.89 -6.47 35.94
N GLU A 19 23.70 -6.94 35.00
CA GLU A 19 25.13 -6.63 35.02
C GLU A 19 25.33 -5.18 34.56
N GLY A 20 25.49 -4.30 35.54
CA GLY A 20 26.07 -2.98 35.33
C GLY A 20 27.59 -3.12 35.23
N ASN A 21 28.16 -2.71 34.10
CA ASN A 21 29.61 -2.67 33.89
C ASN A 21 30.29 -1.78 34.97
N PRO A 22 31.18 -2.31 35.83
CA PRO A 22 31.91 -1.49 36.80
C PRO A 22 33.28 -1.04 36.23
N TYR A 23 33.64 0.22 36.52
CA TYR A 23 34.90 0.93 36.23
C TYR A 23 35.04 1.52 34.82
N VAL A 24 35.29 2.83 34.69
CA VAL A 24 36.58 3.46 35.06
C VAL A 24 36.44 4.54 36.13
N SER A 25 36.90 4.22 37.35
CA SER A 25 37.54 5.20 38.23
C SER A 25 39.03 5.18 37.93
N THR A 26 39.64 6.32 37.65
CA THR A 26 41.08 6.50 37.80
C THR A 26 41.29 7.53 38.90
N ASN A 27 42.02 7.12 39.94
CA ASN A 27 42.52 7.99 40.98
C ASN A 27 43.96 7.57 41.22
N ARG A 28 44.94 8.45 40.94
CA ARG A 28 45.92 8.94 41.92
C ARG A 28 47.09 9.73 41.30
N ASP A 29 47.29 10.88 41.92
CA ASP A 29 48.55 11.51 42.33
C ASP A 29 49.61 11.89 41.30
N SER A 30 49.76 13.20 41.08
CA SER A 30 50.97 13.94 41.50
C SER A 30 50.80 15.45 41.31
N ARG A 31 50.97 16.20 42.41
CA ARG A 31 51.32 17.63 42.42
C ARG A 31 52.67 17.82 41.71
N PRO A 32 52.89 19.00 41.09
CA PRO A 32 53.62 20.02 41.84
C PRO A 32 52.95 21.41 41.80
N THR A 33 53.15 22.10 42.92
CA THR A 33 53.03 23.54 43.15
C THR A 33 53.74 24.38 42.08
N VAL A 34 53.21 25.59 41.81
CA VAL A 34 53.90 26.90 41.87
C VAL A 34 53.06 27.99 41.15
N THR A 35 52.66 29.01 41.94
CA THR A 35 52.44 30.47 41.67
C THR A 35 51.78 30.91 40.35
N GLY A 36 50.86 31.86 40.26
CA GLY A 36 50.44 32.98 41.10
C GLY A 36 49.65 33.98 40.22
N SER A 37 49.04 34.98 40.87
CA SER A 37 48.48 36.23 40.31
C SER A 37 47.30 36.19 39.32
N GLU A 38 46.11 36.51 39.83
CA GLU A 38 45.30 37.63 39.30
C GLU A 38 46.10 38.95 39.46
N PRO A 39 45.78 40.09 38.80
CA PRO A 39 44.52 40.48 38.15
C PRO A 39 44.71 41.20 36.80
N THR A 40 43.62 41.53 36.09
CA THR A 40 43.29 42.89 35.62
C THR A 40 42.09 42.90 34.67
N THR A 41 41.01 43.52 35.14
CA THR A 41 40.03 44.26 34.32
C THR A 41 40.70 45.56 33.83
N PRO A 42 40.29 46.14 32.67
CA PRO A 42 39.22 47.14 32.72
C PRO A 42 38.31 47.24 31.47
N LYS A 43 37.04 47.59 31.75
CA LYS A 43 36.20 48.64 31.11
C LYS A 43 35.95 48.57 29.60
N THR A 44 34.73 48.33 29.11
CA THR A 44 33.50 49.17 29.06
C THR A 44 33.22 49.56 27.61
N ALA A 45 32.09 49.14 27.03
CA ALA A 45 31.33 49.95 26.07
C ALA A 45 29.92 49.36 25.82
N THR A 46 28.95 49.95 26.53
CA THR A 46 27.65 50.42 26.02
C THR A 46 26.81 49.56 25.03
N THR A 47 25.76 48.97 25.61
CA THR A 47 24.33 49.14 25.25
C THR A 47 23.87 48.99 23.80
N SER A 48 23.07 47.94 23.58
CA SER A 48 21.73 48.10 22.98
C SER A 48 20.77 47.10 23.60
N LYS A 49 19.88 47.60 24.47
CA LYS A 49 18.71 46.87 24.97
C LYS A 49 17.70 46.73 23.83
N THR A 50 17.49 45.51 23.36
CA THR A 50 16.26 45.14 22.66
C THR A 50 15.54 44.15 23.56
N THR A 51 14.49 44.64 24.21
CA THR A 51 13.50 43.87 24.96
C THR A 51 12.84 42.84 24.04
N SER A 52 13.34 41.60 24.05
CA SER A 52 12.59 40.43 23.60
C SER A 52 11.94 39.79 24.82
N THR A 53 10.64 40.03 24.98
CA THR A 53 9.76 39.19 25.79
C THR A 53 9.93 37.73 25.36
N PRO A 54 10.20 36.78 26.27
CA PRO A 54 10.25 35.39 25.90
C PRO A 54 8.81 34.93 25.67
N THR A 55 8.43 34.77 24.40
CA THR A 55 7.26 34.01 24.01
C THR A 55 7.46 32.61 24.55
N THR A 56 6.79 32.29 25.65
CA THR A 56 6.71 30.94 26.20
C THR A 56 6.23 30.02 25.08
N ALA A 57 7.17 29.29 24.48
CA ALA A 57 6.86 28.10 23.71
C ALA A 57 6.08 27.19 24.66
N LYS A 58 4.77 27.06 24.43
CA LYS A 58 3.98 26.01 25.06
C LYS A 58 4.57 24.69 24.57
N GLN A 59 5.46 24.13 25.37
CA GLN A 59 5.88 22.75 25.26
C GLN A 59 4.63 21.92 25.59
N CYS A 60 3.91 21.51 24.55
CA CYS A 60 2.75 20.64 24.68
C CYS A 60 3.25 19.24 25.04
N ASP A 61 3.52 19.00 26.33
CA ASP A 61 3.53 17.66 26.89
C ASP A 61 2.07 17.14 26.87
N GLN A 62 1.61 16.69 25.71
CA GLN A 62 0.36 15.93 25.61
C GLN A 62 0.56 14.60 26.33
N LYS A 63 0.23 14.57 27.62
CA LYS A 63 0.15 13.32 28.36
C LYS A 63 -0.92 12.44 27.70
N LEU A 64 -0.50 11.26 27.22
CA LEU A 64 -1.42 10.21 26.77
C LEU A 64 -2.51 9.98 27.81
N ASP A 65 -3.76 9.89 27.36
CA ASP A 65 -4.90 9.61 28.23
C ASP A 65 -4.82 8.20 28.83
N SER A 66 -5.58 7.96 29.90
CA SER A 66 -5.55 6.69 30.65
C SER A 66 -6.02 5.49 29.83
N GLU A 67 -6.95 5.70 28.90
CA GLU A 67 -7.49 4.63 28.07
C GLU A 67 -6.46 4.19 27.02
N THR A 68 -5.81 5.14 26.34
CA THR A 68 -4.73 4.85 25.39
C THR A 68 -3.57 4.12 26.08
N LYS A 69 -3.17 4.54 27.29
CA LYS A 69 -2.17 3.81 28.10
C LYS A 69 -2.61 2.38 28.42
N SER A 70 -3.90 2.18 28.71
CA SER A 70 -4.47 0.86 28.99
C SER A 70 -4.42 -0.05 27.76
N LEU A 71 -4.82 0.47 26.60
CA LEU A 71 -4.75 -0.27 25.33
C LEU A 71 -3.31 -0.67 24.97
N ILE A 72 -2.34 0.23 25.13
CA ILE A 72 -0.91 -0.10 24.91
C ILE A 72 -0.46 -1.25 25.80
N ARG A 73 -0.79 -1.21 27.10
CA ARG A 73 -0.42 -2.30 28.03
C ARG A 73 -1.06 -3.63 27.63
N LYS A 74 -2.36 -3.62 27.30
CA LYS A 74 -3.07 -4.83 26.86
C LYS A 74 -2.49 -5.40 25.56
N ALA A 75 -2.14 -4.56 24.59
CA ALA A 75 -1.50 -4.99 23.36
C ALA A 75 -0.12 -5.63 23.64
N LEU A 76 0.68 -5.04 24.53
CA LEU A 76 1.96 -5.61 24.96
C LEU A 76 1.78 -6.96 25.66
N ASP A 77 0.83 -7.06 26.60
CA ASP A 77 0.54 -8.29 27.32
C ASP A 77 0.10 -9.42 26.37
N LYS A 78 -0.76 -9.10 25.39
CA LYS A 78 -1.21 -10.07 24.37
C LYS A 78 -0.10 -10.47 23.41
N THR A 79 0.81 -9.55 23.09
CA THR A 79 2.02 -9.86 22.29
C THR A 79 2.91 -10.85 23.04
N ILE A 80 3.11 -10.65 24.35
CA ILE A 80 3.85 -11.59 25.20
C ILE A 80 3.15 -12.95 25.23
N GLN A 81 1.83 -12.99 25.44
CA GLN A 81 1.07 -14.25 25.43
C GLN A 81 1.20 -15.00 24.10
N LEU A 82 1.13 -14.29 22.96
CA LEU A 82 1.25 -14.91 21.65
C LEU A 82 2.65 -15.50 21.43
N LYS A 83 3.69 -14.77 21.86
CA LYS A 83 5.08 -15.25 21.85
C LYS A 83 5.24 -16.51 22.70
N GLU A 84 4.71 -16.51 23.92
CA GLU A 84 4.82 -17.66 24.83
C GLU A 84 4.02 -18.86 24.33
N LEU A 85 2.83 -18.64 23.75
CA LEU A 85 2.06 -19.69 23.09
C LEU A 85 2.86 -20.31 21.95
N PHE A 86 3.45 -19.50 21.06
CA PHE A 86 4.28 -20.01 19.97
C PHE A 86 5.46 -20.84 20.51
N ARG A 87 6.20 -20.31 21.51
CA ARG A 87 7.32 -20.99 22.14
C ARG A 87 6.94 -22.36 22.70
N GLN A 88 5.84 -22.41 23.47
CA GLN A 88 5.38 -23.66 24.09
C GLN A 88 4.94 -24.69 23.05
N GLN A 89 4.21 -24.27 22.01
CA GLN A 89 3.74 -25.19 20.97
C GLN A 89 4.90 -25.71 20.10
N SER A 90 5.89 -24.87 19.78
CA SER A 90 7.11 -25.32 19.08
C SER A 90 7.91 -26.36 19.88
N GLN A 91 8.05 -26.18 21.20
CA GLN A 91 8.67 -27.16 22.08
C GLN A 91 7.89 -28.49 22.08
N THR A 92 6.57 -28.40 22.23
CA THR A 92 5.68 -29.58 22.22
C THR A 92 5.79 -30.35 20.90
N LEU A 93 5.87 -29.67 19.76
CA LEU A 93 6.07 -30.29 18.45
C LEU A 93 7.40 -31.02 18.34
N THR A 94 8.46 -30.46 18.92
CA THR A 94 9.80 -31.07 18.92
C THR A 94 9.82 -32.36 19.75
N GLU A 95 9.09 -32.39 20.86
CA GLU A 95 9.00 -33.55 21.76
C GLU A 95 8.09 -34.66 21.22
N LYS A 96 6.92 -34.30 20.68
CA LYS A 96 5.85 -35.24 20.30
C LYS A 96 5.86 -35.64 18.82
N ASN A 97 7.03 -35.92 18.23
CA ASN A 97 7.31 -36.19 16.79
C ASN A 97 6.30 -37.05 15.97
N LYS A 98 5.25 -37.66 16.58
CA LYS A 98 4.20 -38.45 15.93
C LYS A 98 2.77 -37.87 16.05
N ASP A 99 2.49 -36.90 16.93
CA ASP A 99 1.15 -36.33 17.19
C ASP A 99 1.05 -34.83 16.80
N VAL A 100 1.51 -34.50 15.59
CA VAL A 100 1.61 -33.11 15.11
C VAL A 100 0.24 -32.45 14.95
N LEU A 101 -0.73 -33.17 14.37
CA LEU A 101 -2.02 -32.59 14.00
C LEU A 101 -2.86 -32.10 15.20
N PRO A 102 -3.00 -32.86 16.31
CA PRO A 102 -3.67 -32.35 17.51
C PRO A 102 -3.02 -31.10 18.10
N VAL A 103 -1.67 -31.03 18.09
CA VAL A 103 -0.92 -29.86 18.59
C VAL A 103 -1.19 -28.64 17.73
N LEU A 104 -1.16 -28.78 16.39
CA LEU A 104 -1.47 -27.70 15.47
C LEU A 104 -2.92 -27.21 15.59
N ASN A 105 -3.88 -28.14 15.72
CA ASN A 105 -5.29 -27.79 15.93
C ASN A 105 -5.51 -27.04 17.25
N TYR A 106 -4.86 -27.50 18.32
CA TYR A 106 -4.88 -26.81 19.61
C TYR A 106 -4.25 -25.41 19.52
N PHE A 107 -3.11 -25.30 18.84
CA PHE A 107 -2.43 -24.03 18.62
C PHE A 107 -3.32 -23.06 17.83
N LYS A 108 -3.89 -23.48 16.70
CA LYS A 108 -4.80 -22.64 15.89
C LYS A 108 -5.99 -22.16 16.72
N ARG A 109 -6.60 -23.05 17.51
CA ARG A 109 -7.75 -22.72 18.38
C ARG A 109 -7.44 -21.64 19.42
N LEU A 110 -6.23 -21.61 19.95
CA LEU A 110 -5.81 -20.59 20.95
C LEU A 110 -5.23 -19.33 20.32
N ALA A 111 -4.42 -19.48 19.26
CA ALA A 111 -3.74 -18.36 18.62
C ALA A 111 -4.74 -17.41 17.96
N LYS A 112 -5.80 -17.94 17.33
CA LYS A 112 -6.70 -17.11 16.52
C LYS A 112 -7.48 -16.07 17.34
N PRO A 113 -8.16 -16.43 18.46
CA PRO A 113 -8.83 -15.44 19.29
C PRO A 113 -7.85 -14.46 19.95
N LEU A 114 -6.65 -14.92 20.32
CA LEU A 114 -5.62 -14.06 20.92
C LEU A 114 -5.08 -13.03 19.91
N GLU A 115 -4.81 -13.46 18.68
CA GLU A 115 -4.45 -12.59 17.56
C GLU A 115 -5.53 -11.54 17.31
N ASN A 116 -6.80 -11.96 17.18
CA ASN A 116 -7.92 -11.04 16.99
C ASN A 116 -8.05 -10.04 18.15
N SER A 117 -7.81 -10.49 19.39
CA SER A 117 -7.86 -9.63 20.58
C SER A 117 -6.71 -8.62 20.61
N LEU A 118 -5.51 -8.99 20.13
CA LEU A 118 -4.36 -8.09 19.99
C LEU A 118 -4.63 -7.05 18.90
N LEU A 119 -5.02 -7.51 17.71
CA LEU A 119 -5.32 -6.65 16.58
C LEU A 119 -6.46 -5.67 16.90
N ASN A 120 -7.50 -6.11 17.63
CA ASN A 120 -8.56 -5.21 18.09
C ASN A 120 -8.02 -4.05 18.95
N ASP A 121 -7.11 -4.31 19.89
CA ASP A 121 -6.54 -3.24 20.72
C ASP A 121 -5.69 -2.28 19.88
N LEU A 122 -4.93 -2.81 18.91
CA LEU A 122 -4.12 -2.01 17.99
C LEU A 122 -5.00 -1.16 17.06
N GLU A 123 -6.09 -1.71 16.55
CA GLU A 123 -7.06 -0.97 15.76
C GLU A 123 -7.77 0.12 16.60
N LEU A 124 -8.12 -0.15 17.85
CA LEU A 124 -8.68 0.89 18.74
C LEU A 124 -7.67 2.01 19.04
N LEU A 125 -6.38 1.69 19.16
CA LEU A 125 -5.32 2.69 19.27
C LEU A 125 -5.20 3.52 17.99
N TYR A 126 -5.23 2.84 16.84
CA TYR A 126 -5.21 3.47 15.53
C TYR A 126 -6.41 4.43 15.37
N ASP A 127 -7.63 3.96 15.65
CA ASP A 127 -8.87 4.74 15.58
C ASP A 127 -8.85 5.98 16.51
N LYS A 128 -8.12 5.92 17.62
CA LYS A 128 -7.92 7.06 18.53
C LYS A 128 -6.96 8.10 17.98
N ALA A 129 -5.84 7.68 17.39
CA ALA A 129 -4.90 8.58 16.71
C ALA A 129 -5.52 9.21 15.45
N TRP A 130 -6.45 8.48 14.83
CA TRP A 130 -7.01 8.76 13.52
C TRP A 130 -7.67 10.14 13.35
N LYS A 131 -8.25 10.75 14.38
CA LYS A 131 -9.10 11.95 14.19
C LYS A 131 -8.37 13.15 13.58
N GLU A 132 -7.11 13.36 13.95
CA GLU A 132 -6.29 14.44 13.40
C GLU A 132 -5.72 14.03 12.04
N ASP A 133 -5.21 12.80 11.94
CA ASP A 133 -4.68 12.21 10.72
C ASP A 133 -5.71 12.18 9.58
N ALA A 134 -6.99 11.95 9.90
CA ALA A 134 -8.09 11.96 8.93
C ALA A 134 -8.27 13.31 8.24
N LYS A 135 -8.15 14.41 9.01
CA LYS A 135 -8.29 15.77 8.46
C LYS A 135 -7.11 16.09 7.55
N GLU A 136 -5.91 15.73 7.98
CA GLU A 136 -4.69 15.93 7.21
C GLU A 136 -4.70 15.07 5.93
N LEU A 137 -5.08 13.80 6.02
CA LEU A 137 -5.23 12.93 4.86
C LEU A 137 -6.28 13.47 3.88
N GLN A 138 -7.42 13.97 4.37
CA GLN A 138 -8.43 14.58 3.53
C GLN A 138 -7.90 15.82 2.79
N GLU A 139 -7.09 16.64 3.45
CA GLU A 139 -6.45 17.80 2.83
C GLU A 139 -5.41 17.37 1.79
N LEU A 140 -4.59 16.35 2.08
CA LEU A 140 -3.65 15.77 1.13
C LEU A 140 -4.38 15.22 -0.11
N ASN A 141 -5.51 14.52 0.09
CA ASN A 141 -6.34 14.00 -0.99
C ASN A 141 -6.85 15.14 -1.89
N ARG A 142 -7.30 16.24 -1.28
CA ARG A 142 -7.74 17.46 -1.99
C ARG A 142 -6.60 18.08 -2.78
N ILE A 143 -5.41 18.19 -2.19
CA ILE A 143 -4.21 18.73 -2.87
C ILE A 143 -3.85 17.85 -4.07
N ALA A 144 -3.79 16.53 -3.92
CA ALA A 144 -3.49 15.60 -5.00
C ALA A 144 -4.49 15.71 -6.16
N GLN A 145 -5.80 15.62 -5.88
CA GLN A 145 -6.83 15.72 -6.91
C GLN A 145 -6.85 17.11 -7.57
N SER A 146 -6.61 18.19 -6.82
CA SER A 146 -6.51 19.54 -7.38
C SER A 146 -5.30 19.68 -8.31
N MET A 147 -4.14 19.16 -7.91
CA MET A 147 -2.91 19.17 -8.72
C MET A 147 -3.13 18.42 -10.06
N ILE A 148 -3.74 17.23 -10.00
CA ILE A 148 -4.07 16.46 -11.20
C ILE A 148 -5.06 17.26 -12.06
N SER A 149 -6.14 17.76 -11.47
CA SER A 149 -7.18 18.50 -12.20
C SER A 149 -6.64 19.74 -12.91
N GLN A 150 -5.82 20.54 -12.24
CA GLN A 150 -5.22 21.74 -12.83
C GLN A 150 -4.28 21.41 -14.00
N THR A 151 -3.55 20.29 -13.92
CA THR A 151 -2.70 19.83 -15.02
C THR A 151 -3.53 19.40 -16.23
N GLN A 152 -4.66 18.74 -15.98
CA GLN A 152 -5.55 18.24 -17.03
C GLN A 152 -6.50 19.30 -17.58
N ASN A 153 -6.69 20.45 -16.92
CA ASN A 153 -7.67 21.46 -17.33
C ASN A 153 -7.03 22.83 -17.64
N PRO A 154 -6.33 22.96 -18.78
CA PRO A 154 -5.70 24.22 -19.16
C PRO A 154 -6.74 25.27 -19.57
N LYS A 155 -6.48 26.54 -19.26
CA LYS A 155 -7.35 27.67 -19.65
C LYS A 155 -7.52 27.82 -21.17
N ASN A 156 -6.53 27.40 -21.95
CA ASN A 156 -6.56 27.46 -23.42
C ASN A 156 -6.02 26.16 -24.02
N CYS A 157 -6.93 25.29 -24.47
CA CYS A 157 -6.57 23.99 -25.04
C CYS A 157 -5.70 24.11 -26.31
N THR A 158 -5.92 25.13 -27.14
CA THR A 158 -5.20 25.31 -28.40
C THR A 158 -3.70 25.53 -28.19
N ARG A 159 -3.30 26.12 -27.05
CA ARG A 159 -1.89 26.36 -26.71
C ARG A 159 -1.33 25.40 -25.66
N ALA A 160 -2.19 24.60 -25.04
CA ALA A 160 -1.79 23.66 -24.01
C ALA A 160 -0.87 22.59 -24.59
N LYS A 161 0.16 22.21 -23.83
CA LYS A 161 0.96 21.03 -24.16
C LYS A 161 0.13 19.78 -23.91
N LYS A 162 0.19 18.82 -24.82
CA LYS A 162 -0.63 17.60 -24.82
C LYS A 162 0.27 16.37 -24.83
N LEU A 163 -0.22 15.30 -24.24
CA LEU A 163 0.37 13.96 -24.33
C LEU A 163 -0.70 13.01 -24.89
N HIS A 164 -0.51 12.52 -26.10
CA HIS A 164 -1.39 11.57 -26.76
C HIS A 164 -0.98 10.16 -26.35
N CYS A 165 -1.82 9.48 -25.59
CA CYS A 165 -1.58 8.11 -25.15
C CYS A 165 -2.16 7.11 -26.16
N VAL A 166 -1.30 6.36 -26.83
CA VAL A 166 -1.68 5.40 -27.87
C VAL A 166 -1.42 3.99 -27.39
N MET A 167 -2.41 3.10 -27.50
CA MET A 167 -2.26 1.68 -27.17
C MET A 167 -1.97 0.89 -28.43
N ASN A 168 -0.80 0.25 -28.49
CA ASN A 168 -0.40 -0.58 -29.64
C ASN A 168 -0.49 -2.09 -29.34
N HIS A 169 -0.89 -2.45 -28.12
CA HIS A 169 -1.27 -3.82 -27.77
C HIS A 169 -2.67 -3.83 -27.16
N MET A 170 -3.42 -4.90 -27.46
CA MET A 170 -4.85 -5.01 -27.11
C MET A 170 -5.20 -6.36 -26.48
N THR A 171 -4.19 -7.12 -26.04
CA THR A 171 -4.32 -8.54 -25.65
C THR A 171 -4.50 -8.77 -24.15
N CYS A 172 -4.79 -7.74 -23.35
CA CYS A 172 -4.99 -7.89 -21.91
C CYS A 172 -6.39 -7.49 -21.42
N GLY A 173 -6.71 -7.84 -20.16
CA GLY A 173 -8.01 -7.59 -19.55
C GLY A 173 -8.22 -6.14 -19.09
N PHE A 174 -9.45 -5.81 -18.67
CA PHE A 174 -9.90 -4.46 -18.27
C PHE A 174 -8.92 -3.76 -17.31
N GLY A 175 -8.56 -4.41 -16.20
CA GLY A 175 -7.65 -3.80 -15.22
C GLY A 175 -6.25 -3.52 -15.77
N CYS A 176 -5.75 -4.35 -16.70
CA CYS A 176 -4.45 -4.09 -17.35
C CYS A 176 -4.53 -2.85 -18.24
N ILE A 177 -5.59 -2.70 -19.05
CA ILE A 177 -5.79 -1.53 -19.91
C ILE A 177 -5.88 -0.24 -19.08
N ILE A 178 -6.62 -0.26 -17.97
CA ILE A 178 -6.68 0.91 -17.07
C ILE A 178 -5.29 1.26 -16.56
N HIS A 179 -4.47 0.27 -16.19
CA HIS A 179 -3.11 0.54 -15.74
C HIS A 179 -2.19 1.06 -16.87
N ASP A 180 -2.35 0.60 -18.11
CA ASP A 180 -1.57 1.12 -19.25
C ASP A 180 -1.86 2.61 -19.50
N TYR A 181 -3.14 3.01 -19.48
CA TYR A 181 -3.49 4.44 -19.53
C TYR A 181 -3.01 5.19 -18.29
N GLY A 182 -2.95 4.52 -17.14
CA GLY A 182 -2.36 5.04 -15.91
C GLY A 182 -0.90 5.47 -16.10
N LEU A 183 -0.07 4.67 -16.79
CA LEU A 183 1.32 5.04 -17.10
C LEU A 183 1.41 6.38 -17.86
N CYS A 184 0.57 6.56 -18.88
CA CYS A 184 0.46 7.85 -19.58
C CYS A 184 -0.02 8.96 -18.65
N ALA A 185 -0.97 8.69 -17.75
CA ALA A 185 -1.48 9.68 -16.81
C ALA A 185 -0.36 10.18 -15.89
N PHE A 186 0.45 9.29 -15.30
CA PHE A 186 1.60 9.70 -14.48
C PHE A 186 2.56 10.64 -15.22
N VAL A 187 2.94 10.29 -16.46
CA VAL A 187 3.82 11.12 -17.30
C VAL A 187 3.16 12.45 -17.63
N SER A 188 1.88 12.44 -18.01
CA SER A 188 1.13 13.65 -18.37
C SER A 188 1.07 14.64 -17.20
N ILE A 189 0.81 14.15 -15.98
CA ILE A 189 0.74 14.95 -14.77
C ILE A 189 2.13 15.52 -14.45
N GLY A 190 3.16 14.67 -14.47
CA GLY A 190 4.53 15.07 -14.14
C GLY A 190 5.15 16.08 -15.09
N GLU A 191 4.87 15.96 -16.40
CA GLU A 191 5.37 16.87 -17.44
C GLU A 191 4.46 18.09 -17.71
N SER A 192 3.40 18.27 -16.90
CA SER A 192 2.39 19.32 -17.09
C SER A 192 1.78 19.34 -18.49
N ARG A 193 1.44 18.16 -19.01
CA ARG A 193 0.80 17.96 -20.31
C ARG A 193 -0.61 17.44 -20.10
N THR A 194 -1.57 18.02 -20.81
CA THR A 194 -2.93 17.51 -20.79
C THR A 194 -2.99 16.16 -21.51
N LEU A 195 -3.43 15.13 -20.80
CA LEU A 195 -3.61 13.78 -21.32
C LEU A 195 -4.69 13.79 -22.38
N GLN A 196 -4.40 13.20 -23.52
CA GLN A 196 -5.35 12.91 -24.57
C GLN A 196 -5.30 11.41 -24.81
N TYR A 197 -6.45 10.75 -24.74
CA TYR A 197 -6.59 9.37 -25.19
C TYR A 197 -7.84 9.18 -26.04
N ASP A 198 -7.87 8.09 -26.78
CA ASP A 198 -9.08 7.60 -27.45
C ASP A 198 -9.30 6.11 -27.15
N MET A 199 -10.16 5.84 -26.16
CA MET A 199 -10.54 4.48 -25.80
C MET A 199 -11.42 3.79 -26.85
N ASN A 200 -11.90 4.49 -27.89
CA ASN A 200 -12.59 3.84 -29.01
C ASN A 200 -11.69 2.84 -29.75
N GLN A 201 -10.37 2.99 -29.63
CA GLN A 201 -9.40 2.07 -30.23
C GLN A 201 -9.45 0.67 -29.57
N LEU A 202 -10.11 0.52 -28.41
CA LEU A 202 -10.21 -0.74 -27.68
C LEU A 202 -11.40 -1.59 -28.15
N ALA A 203 -11.22 -2.33 -29.25
CA ALA A 203 -12.26 -3.21 -29.78
C ALA A 203 -12.73 -4.30 -28.78
N THR A 204 -11.87 -4.67 -27.82
CA THR A 204 -12.15 -5.68 -26.80
C THR A 204 -13.15 -5.22 -25.73
N TYR A 205 -13.33 -3.91 -25.53
CA TYR A 205 -14.22 -3.36 -24.51
C TYR A 205 -15.16 -2.29 -25.07
N PRO A 206 -16.17 -2.69 -25.87
CA PRO A 206 -17.17 -1.77 -26.39
C PRO A 206 -17.84 -0.95 -25.26
N GLY A 207 -18.00 0.37 -25.46
CA GLY A 207 -18.62 1.28 -24.51
C GLY A 207 -17.73 1.79 -23.36
N ILE A 208 -16.48 1.35 -23.25
CA ILE A 208 -15.56 1.83 -22.20
C ILE A 208 -15.28 3.35 -22.32
N ASN A 209 -15.22 3.86 -23.55
CA ASN A 209 -15.07 5.27 -23.89
C ASN A 209 -16.19 6.19 -23.34
N THR A 210 -17.39 5.64 -23.10
CA THR A 210 -18.55 6.36 -22.55
C THR A 210 -18.82 6.02 -21.08
N THR A 211 -17.97 5.18 -20.47
CA THR A 211 -18.12 4.71 -19.10
C THR A 211 -17.49 5.69 -18.11
N PHE A 212 -16.36 6.28 -18.47
CA PHE A 212 -15.63 7.23 -17.65
C PHE A 212 -15.77 8.66 -18.17
N GLU A 213 -15.60 9.63 -17.27
CA GLU A 213 -15.38 11.01 -17.64
C GLU A 213 -14.07 11.14 -18.43
N TYR A 214 -14.02 12.10 -19.35
CA TYR A 214 -12.75 12.41 -20.00
C TYR A 214 -11.81 13.07 -18.98
N PRO A 215 -10.48 12.85 -19.05
CA PRO A 215 -9.54 13.42 -18.08
C PRO A 215 -9.60 14.94 -18.01
N SER A 216 -9.95 15.59 -19.13
CA SER A 216 -10.07 17.04 -19.24
C SER A 216 -11.50 17.45 -19.58
N GLU A 217 -12.03 18.44 -18.87
CA GLU A 217 -13.29 19.11 -19.18
C GLU A 217 -13.08 20.29 -20.15
N THR A 218 -11.88 20.88 -20.14
CA THR A 218 -11.55 22.12 -20.89
C THR A 218 -10.71 21.89 -22.12
N CYS A 219 -10.13 20.70 -22.29
CA CYS A 219 -9.25 20.40 -23.41
C CYS A 219 -9.41 18.96 -23.91
N VAL A 220 -10.35 18.82 -24.85
CA VAL A 220 -10.63 17.57 -25.57
C VAL A 220 -10.27 17.78 -27.04
N ASN A 221 -9.05 17.42 -27.43
CA ASN A 221 -8.60 17.48 -28.81
C ASN A 221 -8.37 16.06 -29.35
N ARG A 222 -9.38 15.54 -30.04
CA ARG A 222 -9.32 14.23 -30.72
C ARG A 222 -8.97 14.34 -32.21
N THR A 223 -8.76 15.56 -32.72
CA THR A 223 -8.43 15.78 -34.13
C THR A 223 -6.98 15.37 -34.40
N ASN A 224 -6.75 14.60 -35.46
CA ASN A 224 -5.44 14.05 -35.83
C ASN A 224 -4.79 13.16 -34.74
N PHE A 225 -5.58 12.58 -33.83
CA PHE A 225 -5.09 11.64 -32.82
C PHE A 225 -4.41 10.44 -33.49
N GLY A 226 -3.21 10.04 -33.03
CA GLY A 226 -2.40 8.98 -33.66
C GLY A 226 -1.58 9.39 -34.89
N ASN A 227 -1.79 10.59 -35.45
CA ASN A 227 -1.02 11.08 -36.61
C ASN A 227 0.22 11.91 -36.22
N TYR A 228 0.41 12.18 -34.93
CA TYR A 228 1.57 12.92 -34.42
C TYR A 228 2.79 11.99 -34.31
N LYS A 229 3.86 12.34 -35.02
CA LYS A 229 5.05 11.50 -35.18
C LYS A 229 6.12 11.66 -34.09
N ILE A 230 5.97 12.60 -33.16
CA ILE A 230 6.99 12.86 -32.14
C ILE A 230 6.71 12.00 -30.91
N GLU A 231 7.46 10.92 -30.77
CA GLU A 231 7.37 10.01 -29.64
C GLU A 231 8.00 10.63 -28.37
N TRP A 232 7.34 10.43 -27.24
CA TRP A 232 7.82 10.80 -25.93
C TRP A 232 8.80 9.73 -25.45
N HIS A 233 9.93 10.19 -24.91
CA HIS A 233 10.86 9.35 -24.18
C HIS A 233 11.24 10.02 -22.85
N PRO A 234 11.65 9.24 -21.83
CA PRO A 234 12.19 9.80 -20.59
C PRO A 234 13.34 10.77 -20.87
N LYS A 235 13.50 11.82 -20.05
CA LYS A 235 14.50 12.89 -20.27
C LYS A 235 15.94 12.41 -20.48
N LEU A 236 16.31 11.27 -19.90
CA LEU A 236 17.65 10.69 -20.02
C LEU A 236 17.82 9.79 -21.24
N HIS A 237 16.76 9.57 -22.03
CA HIS A 237 16.83 8.79 -23.26
C HIS A 237 17.49 9.59 -24.39
N LYS A 238 18.31 8.92 -25.21
CA LYS A 238 19.02 9.55 -26.33
C LYS A 238 18.10 10.24 -27.34
N ASP A 239 16.89 9.70 -27.52
CA ASP A 239 15.89 10.20 -28.46
C ASP A 239 14.84 11.09 -27.78
N ALA A 240 15.10 11.56 -26.55
CA ALA A 240 14.16 12.42 -25.82
C ALA A 240 13.88 13.71 -26.59
N PRO A 241 12.60 13.98 -26.95
CA PRO A 241 12.27 15.21 -27.65
C PRO A 241 12.46 16.42 -26.74
N SER A 242 12.66 17.60 -27.33
CA SER A 242 12.67 18.84 -26.57
C SER A 242 11.35 19.04 -25.82
N SER A 243 11.43 19.49 -24.57
CA SER A 243 10.26 19.71 -23.71
C SER A 243 9.29 20.79 -24.24
N ASN A 244 9.71 21.59 -25.24
CA ASN A 244 8.92 22.65 -25.84
C ASN A 244 7.87 22.19 -26.86
N LYS A 245 7.93 20.93 -27.33
CA LYS A 245 6.97 20.41 -28.30
C LYS A 245 5.56 20.44 -27.73
N GLU A 246 4.61 20.97 -28.49
CA GLU A 246 3.22 21.13 -28.04
C GLU A 246 2.58 19.75 -27.82
N VAL A 247 2.60 18.88 -28.82
CA VAL A 247 2.01 17.54 -28.77
C VAL A 247 3.13 16.50 -28.82
N LEU A 248 3.07 15.54 -27.89
CA LEU A 248 3.91 14.35 -27.88
C LEU A 248 3.01 13.11 -27.86
N THR A 249 3.48 12.02 -28.47
CA THR A 249 2.81 10.71 -28.45
C THR A 249 3.53 9.79 -27.49
N MET A 250 2.82 9.08 -26.62
CA MET A 250 3.37 8.00 -25.79
C MET A 250 2.66 6.71 -26.18
N THR A 251 3.40 5.81 -26.81
CA THR A 251 2.90 4.55 -27.33
C THR A 251 3.20 3.43 -26.36
N ILE A 252 2.16 2.75 -25.87
CA ILE A 252 2.29 1.57 -25.01
C ILE A 252 2.27 0.31 -25.90
N ASN A 253 3.47 -0.19 -26.22
CA ASN A 253 3.65 -1.37 -27.08
C ASN A 253 3.52 -2.70 -26.34
N GLU A 254 3.95 -2.75 -25.09
CA GLU A 254 3.85 -3.86 -24.15
C GLU A 254 3.79 -3.23 -22.74
N PRO A 255 3.49 -3.98 -21.65
CA PRO A 255 3.74 -3.52 -20.29
C PRO A 255 5.23 -3.28 -20.09
N SER A 256 5.71 -2.17 -20.63
CA SER A 256 7.09 -1.71 -20.60
C SER A 256 7.24 -0.76 -19.44
N THR A 257 8.35 -0.89 -18.72
CA THR A 257 8.76 0.08 -17.73
C THR A 257 9.15 1.36 -18.45
N SER A 258 8.24 2.34 -18.49
CA SER A 258 8.70 3.70 -18.75
C SER A 258 9.60 4.06 -17.57
N HIS A 259 10.92 4.19 -17.80
CA HIS A 259 11.87 4.69 -16.78
C HIS A 259 11.70 6.19 -16.55
N SER A 260 10.46 6.68 -16.64
CA SER A 260 10.08 8.01 -16.22
C SER A 260 10.33 8.14 -14.74
N GLN A 261 10.82 9.31 -14.32
CA GLN A 261 10.72 9.70 -12.90
C GLN A 261 9.26 9.95 -12.47
N PHE A 262 8.33 10.05 -13.43
CA PHE A 262 6.90 10.17 -13.21
C PHE A 262 6.23 8.85 -13.58
N SER A 263 6.27 7.91 -12.64
CA SER A 263 5.77 6.55 -12.80
C SER A 263 5.10 6.09 -11.50
N PRO A 264 4.35 4.98 -11.53
CA PRO A 264 4.02 4.24 -10.32
C PRO A 264 5.28 3.94 -9.49
N GLY A 265 5.13 3.84 -8.16
CA GLY A 265 6.24 3.67 -7.22
C GLY A 265 7.01 4.96 -6.89
N THR A 266 6.57 6.12 -7.41
CA THR A 266 7.08 7.44 -7.01
C THR A 266 6.02 8.23 -6.27
N VAL A 267 6.44 9.22 -5.47
CA VAL A 267 5.54 10.08 -4.71
C VAL A 267 5.89 11.56 -4.97
N PRO A 268 4.90 12.47 -5.07
CA PRO A 268 5.16 13.90 -5.14
C PRO A 268 6.06 14.34 -3.99
N GLN A 269 7.28 14.77 -4.31
CA GLN A 269 8.33 15.04 -3.33
C GLN A 269 7.87 16.00 -2.22
N HIS A 270 7.03 16.97 -2.57
CA HIS A 270 6.53 18.00 -1.67
C HIS A 270 5.42 17.54 -0.71
N LEU A 271 4.90 16.32 -0.89
CA LEU A 271 3.88 15.72 -0.03
C LEU A 271 4.44 14.62 0.88
N ILE A 272 5.64 14.11 0.60
CA ILE A 272 6.21 12.94 1.29
C ILE A 272 6.23 13.11 2.81
N GLU A 273 6.79 14.21 3.31
CA GLU A 273 6.94 14.42 4.76
C GLU A 273 5.59 14.42 5.49
N ARG A 274 4.56 15.02 4.88
CA ARG A 274 3.20 15.07 5.44
C ARG A 274 2.51 13.70 5.34
N LEU A 275 2.63 13.05 4.18
CA LEU A 275 1.96 11.79 3.88
C LEU A 275 2.49 10.64 4.73
N GLN A 276 3.80 10.57 4.99
CA GLN A 276 4.41 9.55 5.84
C GLN A 276 3.92 9.57 7.30
N LEU A 277 3.34 10.69 7.75
CA LEU A 277 2.80 10.81 9.09
C LEU A 277 1.39 10.22 9.21
N VAL A 278 0.64 10.16 8.11
CA VAL A 278 -0.81 9.87 8.13
C VAL A 278 -1.23 8.71 7.21
N HIS A 279 -0.29 8.11 6.47
CA HIS A 279 -0.58 7.04 5.53
C HIS A 279 0.53 5.98 5.50
N SER A 280 0.13 4.71 5.59
CA SER A 280 1.04 3.57 5.73
C SER A 280 1.65 3.13 4.40
N ASP A 281 0.97 3.40 3.27
CA ASP A 281 1.48 3.12 1.92
C ASP A 281 1.43 4.35 0.98
N PRO A 282 2.40 5.28 1.07
CA PRO A 282 2.44 6.48 0.23
C PRO A 282 2.55 6.21 -1.28
N ASN A 283 3.15 5.09 -1.69
CA ASN A 283 3.28 4.71 -3.09
C ASN A 283 1.92 4.31 -3.68
N ALA A 284 1.16 3.48 -2.94
CA ALA A 284 -0.21 3.17 -3.31
C ALA A 284 -1.09 4.42 -3.28
N TRP A 285 -0.94 5.28 -2.27
CA TRP A 285 -1.73 6.51 -2.15
C TRP A 285 -1.67 7.38 -3.41
N TRP A 286 -0.46 7.70 -3.87
CA TRP A 286 -0.31 8.52 -5.06
C TRP A 286 -0.83 7.81 -6.32
N THR A 287 -0.56 6.52 -6.44
CA THR A 287 -1.09 5.70 -7.54
C THR A 287 -2.61 5.72 -7.56
N GLY A 288 -3.24 5.54 -6.41
CA GLY A 288 -4.68 5.55 -6.25
C GLY A 288 -5.32 6.88 -6.65
N HIS A 289 -4.68 8.02 -6.39
CA HIS A 289 -5.18 9.31 -6.85
C HIS A 289 -5.10 9.48 -8.37
N VAL A 290 -4.01 9.04 -9.00
CA VAL A 290 -3.85 9.10 -10.46
C VAL A 290 -4.89 8.19 -11.13
N ILE A 291 -5.03 6.96 -10.65
CA ILE A 291 -5.96 5.99 -11.22
C ILE A 291 -7.42 6.40 -10.97
N SER A 292 -7.77 6.82 -9.75
CA SER A 292 -9.12 7.31 -9.43
C SER A 292 -9.53 8.51 -10.30
N TYR A 293 -8.59 9.40 -10.64
CA TYR A 293 -8.86 10.52 -11.54
C TYR A 293 -9.15 10.04 -12.97
N LEU A 294 -8.43 9.02 -13.44
CA LEU A 294 -8.58 8.45 -14.77
C LEU A 294 -9.92 7.70 -14.94
N VAL A 295 -10.37 6.99 -13.90
CA VAL A 295 -11.59 6.14 -13.97
C VAL A 295 -12.79 6.75 -13.25
N ARG A 296 -12.91 8.09 -13.24
CA ARG A 296 -14.11 8.77 -12.75
C ARG A 296 -15.35 8.27 -13.52
N PRO A 297 -16.31 7.59 -12.88
CA PRO A 297 -17.46 7.07 -13.60
C PRO A 297 -18.39 8.20 -14.04
N GLN A 298 -19.01 8.05 -15.21
CA GLN A 298 -20.08 8.93 -15.66
C GLN A 298 -21.29 8.85 -14.70
N LYS A 299 -22.09 9.92 -14.66
CA LYS A 299 -23.28 10.00 -13.79
C LYS A 299 -24.23 8.80 -13.96
N TRP A 300 -24.46 8.35 -15.19
CA TRP A 300 -25.33 7.20 -15.47
C TRP A 300 -24.81 5.89 -14.84
N VAL A 301 -23.48 5.71 -14.77
CA VAL A 301 -22.84 4.54 -14.14
C VAL A 301 -23.11 4.56 -12.63
N LEU A 302 -23.01 5.73 -12.01
CA LEU A 302 -23.27 5.89 -10.57
C LEU A 302 -24.74 5.65 -10.22
N GLU A 303 -25.68 6.09 -11.05
CA GLU A 303 -27.12 5.82 -10.84
C GLU A 303 -27.47 4.33 -11.04
N GLU A 304 -26.82 3.66 -12.00
CA GLU A 304 -26.97 2.22 -12.20
C GLU A 304 -26.36 1.44 -11.02
N LEU A 305 -25.19 1.85 -10.51
CA LEU A 305 -24.58 1.26 -9.32
C LEU A 305 -25.49 1.39 -8.09
N LYS A 306 -26.14 2.55 -7.88
CA LYS A 306 -27.14 2.72 -6.80
C LYS A 306 -28.33 1.79 -6.96
N THR A 307 -28.73 1.50 -8.18
CA THR A 307 -29.83 0.55 -8.45
C THR A 307 -29.40 -0.87 -8.12
N ILE A 308 -28.20 -1.29 -8.56
CA ILE A 308 -27.63 -2.60 -8.23
C ILE A 308 -27.49 -2.78 -6.71
N LYS A 309 -26.96 -1.78 -5.99
CA LYS A 309 -26.85 -1.83 -4.53
C LYS A 309 -28.18 -2.09 -3.83
N ARG A 310 -29.28 -1.49 -4.33
CA ARG A 310 -30.63 -1.73 -3.81
C ARG A 310 -31.12 -3.14 -4.14
N GLU A 311 -30.90 -3.61 -5.37
CA GLU A 311 -31.33 -4.95 -5.81
C GLU A 311 -30.64 -6.09 -5.06
N ILE A 312 -29.35 -5.95 -4.77
CA ILE A 312 -28.59 -6.98 -4.03
C ILE A 312 -28.64 -6.77 -2.50
N GLU A 313 -29.36 -5.74 -2.03
CA GLU A 313 -29.44 -5.34 -0.63
C GLU A 313 -28.04 -5.13 0.00
N PHE A 314 -27.18 -4.38 -0.71
CA PHE A 314 -25.83 -4.04 -0.27
C PHE A 314 -25.90 -3.12 0.96
N GLU A 315 -25.48 -3.65 2.10
CA GLU A 315 -25.55 -2.99 3.40
C GLU A 315 -24.30 -3.28 4.23
N HIS A 316 -23.92 -2.34 5.08
CA HIS A 316 -22.81 -2.48 6.02
C HIS A 316 -23.25 -3.10 7.36
N PRO A 317 -22.35 -3.77 8.11
CA PRO A 317 -20.99 -4.15 7.71
C PRO A 317 -20.99 -5.24 6.62
N ILE A 318 -20.06 -5.14 5.67
CA ILE A 318 -19.86 -6.07 4.56
C ILE A 318 -18.38 -6.23 4.20
N VAL A 319 -17.98 -7.49 3.94
CA VAL A 319 -16.63 -7.83 3.47
C VAL A 319 -16.68 -8.17 1.98
N GLY A 320 -15.82 -7.53 1.19
CA GLY A 320 -15.63 -7.83 -0.22
C GLY A 320 -14.61 -8.95 -0.43
N ILE A 321 -14.91 -9.90 -1.30
CA ILE A 321 -13.99 -10.96 -1.71
C ILE A 321 -13.92 -10.98 -3.24
N HIS A 322 -12.70 -10.94 -3.78
CA HIS A 322 -12.46 -11.15 -5.20
C HIS A 322 -11.72 -12.48 -5.43
N VAL A 323 -12.43 -13.46 -5.98
CA VAL A 323 -11.87 -14.77 -6.34
C VAL A 323 -11.73 -14.86 -7.86
N ARG A 324 -10.51 -15.05 -8.35
CA ARG A 324 -10.22 -15.20 -9.79
C ARG A 324 -9.71 -16.61 -10.07
N ARG A 325 -10.46 -17.43 -10.83
CA ARG A 325 -10.09 -18.83 -11.12
C ARG A 325 -9.77 -19.09 -12.60
N THR A 326 -10.66 -18.74 -13.54
CA THR A 326 -10.73 -19.46 -14.84
C THR A 326 -9.46 -19.44 -15.71
N ASP A 327 -9.03 -18.28 -16.20
CA ASP A 327 -7.90 -18.11 -17.13
C ASP A 327 -6.55 -17.88 -16.44
N LYS A 328 -6.57 -17.63 -15.13
CA LYS A 328 -5.44 -17.04 -14.39
C LYS A 328 -4.67 -18.04 -13.53
N ILE A 329 -5.07 -19.31 -13.48
CA ILE A 329 -4.31 -20.39 -12.81
C ILE A 329 -2.92 -20.58 -13.44
N SER A 330 -2.73 -20.19 -14.71
CA SER A 330 -1.40 -20.17 -15.34
C SER A 330 -0.52 -18.99 -14.89
N GLU A 331 -1.12 -17.89 -14.42
CA GLU A 331 -0.43 -16.67 -14.02
C GLU A 331 -0.20 -16.55 -12.51
N ALA A 332 -1.01 -17.23 -11.69
CA ALA A 332 -1.00 -17.10 -10.23
C ALA A 332 -1.37 -18.41 -9.52
N SER A 333 -1.07 -18.48 -8.22
CA SER A 333 -1.41 -19.63 -7.37
C SER A 333 -2.92 -19.77 -7.19
N TYR A 334 -3.39 -21.02 -7.16
CA TYR A 334 -4.76 -21.33 -6.76
C TYR A 334 -4.92 -21.20 -5.24
N PHE A 335 -5.97 -20.50 -4.80
CA PHE A 335 -6.37 -20.42 -3.40
C PHE A 335 -7.81 -20.91 -3.25
N GLY A 336 -8.02 -21.88 -2.34
CA GLY A 336 -9.35 -22.32 -1.95
C GLY A 336 -10.13 -21.19 -1.26
N LEU A 337 -11.47 -21.25 -1.31
CA LEU A 337 -12.31 -20.21 -0.71
C LEU A 337 -12.05 -20.10 0.81
N GLU A 338 -11.67 -21.20 1.46
CA GLU A 338 -11.33 -21.21 2.89
C GLU A 338 -10.24 -20.20 3.27
N ARG A 339 -9.26 -19.95 2.38
CA ARG A 339 -8.19 -18.98 2.64
C ARG A 339 -8.69 -17.55 2.66
N TYR A 340 -9.65 -17.21 1.80
CA TYR A 340 -10.30 -15.89 1.83
C TYR A 340 -11.15 -15.75 3.11
N MET A 341 -11.86 -16.82 3.45
CA MET A 341 -12.77 -16.86 4.59
C MET A 341 -12.05 -16.78 5.95
N ASP A 342 -10.83 -17.31 6.08
CA ASP A 342 -9.99 -17.12 7.27
C ASP A 342 -9.86 -15.62 7.62
N HIS A 343 -9.67 -14.74 6.63
CA HIS A 343 -9.57 -13.29 6.85
C HIS A 343 -10.92 -12.64 7.13
N VAL A 344 -11.99 -13.10 6.46
CA VAL A 344 -13.36 -12.60 6.66
C VAL A 344 -13.85 -12.89 8.08
N GLU A 345 -13.67 -14.12 8.55
CA GLU A 345 -14.01 -14.54 9.92
C GLU A 345 -13.26 -13.69 10.95
N SER A 346 -11.95 -13.54 10.75
CA SER A 346 -11.11 -12.70 11.62
C SER A 346 -11.62 -11.27 11.72
N TRP A 347 -11.99 -10.67 10.59
CA TRP A 347 -12.49 -9.31 10.56
C TRP A 347 -13.83 -9.18 11.30
N TYR A 348 -14.78 -10.08 11.05
CA TYR A 348 -16.07 -10.07 11.73
C TYR A 348 -15.97 -10.33 13.23
N ASP A 349 -15.04 -11.21 13.65
CA ASP A 349 -14.79 -11.45 15.06
C ASP A 349 -14.29 -10.18 15.75
N ARG A 350 -13.36 -9.44 15.13
CA ARG A 350 -12.89 -8.14 15.64
C ARG A 350 -13.98 -7.07 15.60
N TYR A 351 -14.78 -7.03 14.54
CA TYR A 351 -15.93 -6.13 14.46
C TYR A 351 -16.89 -6.38 15.64
N GLN A 352 -17.21 -7.64 15.95
CA GLN A 352 -18.08 -7.98 17.08
C GLN A 352 -17.47 -7.58 18.44
N LEU A 353 -16.13 -7.65 18.60
CA LEU A 353 -15.43 -7.16 19.79
C LEU A 353 -15.59 -5.64 19.97
N LYS A 354 -15.57 -4.87 18.88
CA LYS A 354 -15.83 -3.42 18.90
C LYS A 354 -17.31 -3.09 19.12
N HIS A 355 -18.21 -3.97 18.68
CA HIS A 355 -19.66 -3.76 18.68
C HIS A 355 -20.42 -4.85 19.49
N PRO A 356 -20.13 -5.05 20.79
CA PRO A 356 -20.60 -6.22 21.55
C PRO A 356 -22.11 -6.27 21.77
N LYS A 357 -22.83 -5.15 21.61
CA LYS A 357 -24.29 -5.06 21.77
C LYS A 357 -25.05 -5.16 20.45
N GLU A 358 -24.35 -5.13 19.33
CA GLU A 358 -24.98 -5.16 18.00
C GLU A 358 -25.17 -6.61 17.53
N LYS A 359 -26.36 -6.91 17.02
CA LYS A 359 -26.63 -8.16 16.32
C LYS A 359 -26.12 -8.03 14.88
N VAL A 360 -24.88 -8.43 14.65
CA VAL A 360 -24.21 -8.28 13.36
C VAL A 360 -24.66 -9.37 12.38
N VAL A 361 -25.25 -8.98 11.25
CA VAL A 361 -25.48 -9.88 10.11
C VAL A 361 -24.19 -9.89 9.27
N ARG A 362 -23.51 -11.04 9.22
CA ARG A 362 -22.26 -11.17 8.47
C ARG A 362 -22.55 -11.26 6.98
N ARG A 363 -22.21 -10.21 6.22
CA ARG A 363 -22.41 -10.10 4.77
C ARG A 363 -21.10 -10.24 4.01
N ILE A 364 -21.17 -10.87 2.84
CA ILE A 364 -20.03 -10.96 1.92
C ILE A 364 -20.49 -10.47 0.55
N TYR A 365 -19.76 -9.53 -0.04
CA TYR A 365 -19.85 -9.27 -1.48
C TYR A 365 -18.82 -10.14 -2.20
N LEU A 366 -19.26 -11.10 -3.00
CA LEU A 366 -18.42 -12.03 -3.73
C LEU A 366 -18.34 -11.65 -5.21
N ALA A 367 -17.20 -11.10 -5.62
CA ALA A 367 -16.82 -10.92 -7.01
C ALA A 367 -16.03 -12.14 -7.49
N THR A 368 -16.51 -12.83 -8.51
CA THR A 368 -15.85 -14.02 -9.05
C THR A 368 -16.18 -14.19 -10.53
N ASP A 369 -15.21 -14.73 -11.26
CA ASP A 369 -15.40 -15.16 -12.64
C ASP A 369 -15.90 -16.60 -12.76
N ASP A 370 -15.96 -17.33 -11.65
CA ASP A 370 -16.38 -18.73 -11.59
C ASP A 370 -17.69 -18.90 -10.78
N ALA A 371 -18.74 -19.34 -11.49
CA ALA A 371 -20.05 -19.64 -10.94
C ALA A 371 -20.05 -20.74 -9.86
N GLN A 372 -19.06 -21.63 -9.87
CA GLN A 372 -18.94 -22.68 -8.86
C GLN A 372 -18.52 -22.10 -7.51
N VAL A 373 -17.75 -21.02 -7.47
CA VAL A 373 -17.37 -20.34 -6.22
C VAL A 373 -18.60 -19.80 -5.49
N VAL A 374 -19.60 -19.30 -6.22
CA VAL A 374 -20.85 -18.81 -5.62
C VAL A 374 -21.63 -19.95 -4.96
N LYS A 375 -21.66 -21.13 -5.59
CA LYS A 375 -22.31 -22.32 -5.03
C LYS A 375 -21.54 -22.84 -3.82
N GLU A 376 -20.22 -22.93 -3.94
CA GLU A 376 -19.30 -23.30 -2.85
C GLU A 376 -19.51 -22.39 -1.62
N ALA A 377 -19.52 -21.07 -1.82
CA ALA A 377 -19.72 -20.09 -0.76
C ALA A 377 -21.07 -20.28 -0.04
N LYS A 378 -22.17 -20.45 -0.79
CA LYS A 378 -23.50 -20.66 -0.21
C LYS A 378 -23.61 -21.98 0.56
N ASN A 379 -22.96 -23.03 0.09
CA ASN A 379 -23.04 -24.36 0.69
C ASN A 379 -22.15 -24.47 1.93
N SER A 380 -20.91 -23.98 1.85
CA SER A 380 -19.91 -24.11 2.92
C SER A 380 -20.06 -23.06 4.01
N TYR A 381 -20.65 -21.90 3.71
CA TYR A 381 -20.79 -20.78 4.65
C TYR A 381 -22.26 -20.29 4.76
N PRO A 382 -23.22 -21.17 5.12
CA PRO A 382 -24.65 -20.85 5.09
C PRO A 382 -25.09 -19.79 6.11
N HIS A 383 -24.24 -19.46 7.08
CA HIS A 383 -24.49 -18.44 8.10
C HIS A 383 -24.08 -17.02 7.66
N TYR A 384 -23.44 -16.87 6.49
CA TYR A 384 -23.15 -15.59 5.87
C TYR A 384 -24.23 -15.24 4.83
N LYS A 385 -24.62 -13.96 4.78
CA LYS A 385 -25.42 -13.44 3.65
C LYS A 385 -24.46 -13.19 2.48
N ILE A 386 -24.49 -14.06 1.48
CA ILE A 386 -23.64 -13.95 0.28
C ILE A 386 -24.35 -13.11 -0.80
N LEU A 387 -23.82 -11.91 -1.04
CA LEU A 387 -24.20 -10.99 -2.10
C LEU A 387 -23.26 -11.16 -3.29
N PHE A 388 -23.81 -11.06 -4.49
CA PHE A 388 -23.08 -11.07 -5.75
C PHE A 388 -23.99 -10.42 -6.79
N THR A 389 -23.44 -9.85 -7.86
CA THR A 389 -24.30 -9.31 -8.94
C THR A 389 -25.06 -10.47 -9.60
N ILE A 390 -26.39 -10.39 -9.66
CA ILE A 390 -27.25 -11.45 -10.21
C ILE A 390 -27.41 -11.26 -11.74
N GLY A 391 -27.55 -12.37 -12.49
CA GLY A 391 -28.12 -12.35 -13.84
C GLY A 391 -27.21 -11.84 -14.97
N ARG A 392 -27.68 -10.86 -15.76
CA ARG A 392 -27.06 -10.39 -17.01
C ARG A 392 -25.60 -9.90 -16.83
N THR A 393 -25.24 -9.43 -15.64
CA THR A 393 -23.89 -8.94 -15.34
C THR A 393 -22.93 -10.09 -15.02
N PHE A 394 -23.42 -11.10 -14.30
CA PHE A 394 -22.64 -12.29 -13.93
C PHE A 394 -22.33 -13.20 -15.13
N ASN A 395 -23.33 -13.48 -15.97
CA ASN A 395 -23.19 -14.37 -17.13
C ASN A 395 -22.32 -13.76 -18.25
N ASN A 396 -22.10 -12.45 -18.25
CA ASN A 396 -21.30 -11.75 -19.26
C ASN A 396 -19.84 -11.54 -18.87
N SER A 397 -19.44 -11.86 -17.63
CA SER A 397 -18.03 -11.87 -17.19
C SER A 397 -17.14 -12.80 -18.04
N GLN A 398 -17.75 -13.85 -18.61
CA GLN A 398 -17.12 -14.81 -19.51
C GLN A 398 -17.04 -14.32 -20.97
N ASN A 399 -17.90 -13.38 -21.39
CA ASN A 399 -17.90 -12.82 -22.74
C ASN A 399 -17.42 -11.36 -22.74
N ARG A 400 -16.08 -11.21 -22.72
CA ARG A 400 -15.38 -9.91 -22.67
C ARG A 400 -15.78 -8.92 -23.76
N LYS A 401 -16.34 -9.39 -24.88
CA LYS A 401 -16.69 -8.58 -26.06
C LYS A 401 -18.09 -7.95 -26.00
N SER A 402 -18.73 -7.91 -24.84
CA SER A 402 -20.07 -7.32 -24.66
C SER A 402 -20.00 -6.01 -23.85
N ASN A 403 -20.85 -5.02 -24.18
CA ASN A 403 -21.00 -3.78 -23.40
C ASN A 403 -21.29 -4.06 -21.90
N SER A 404 -21.93 -5.18 -21.61
CA SER A 404 -22.25 -5.65 -20.25
C SER A 404 -21.04 -6.19 -19.48
N ALA A 405 -19.96 -6.60 -20.14
CA ALA A 405 -18.76 -7.10 -19.48
C ALA A 405 -17.93 -5.98 -18.82
N VAL A 406 -17.81 -4.82 -19.47
CA VAL A 406 -17.19 -3.61 -18.88
C VAL A 406 -17.94 -3.18 -17.63
N LYS A 407 -19.28 -3.14 -17.73
CA LYS A 407 -20.13 -2.80 -16.59
C LYS A 407 -19.96 -3.78 -15.44
N GLY A 408 -19.92 -5.09 -15.71
CA GLY A 408 -19.78 -6.09 -14.66
C GLY A 408 -18.47 -5.98 -13.88
N VAL A 409 -17.33 -5.96 -14.57
CA VAL A 409 -16.03 -5.84 -13.89
C VAL A 409 -15.88 -4.50 -13.16
N LEU A 410 -16.41 -3.41 -13.72
CA LEU A 410 -16.39 -2.10 -13.07
C LEU A 410 -17.26 -2.09 -11.81
N PHE A 411 -18.49 -2.62 -11.88
CA PHE A 411 -19.37 -2.69 -10.71
C PHE A 411 -18.81 -3.59 -9.63
N ASP A 412 -18.20 -4.73 -9.99
CA ASP A 412 -17.46 -5.54 -9.03
C ASP A 412 -16.37 -4.73 -8.33
N ALA A 413 -15.53 -4.01 -9.09
CA ALA A 413 -14.47 -3.19 -8.51
C ALA A 413 -15.02 -2.08 -7.60
N LEU A 414 -16.13 -1.43 -7.97
CA LEU A 414 -16.76 -0.38 -7.16
C LEU A 414 -17.45 -0.92 -5.91
N LEU A 415 -18.11 -2.09 -5.98
CA LEU A 415 -18.74 -2.73 -4.83
C LEU A 415 -17.70 -3.28 -3.85
N LEU A 416 -16.59 -3.82 -4.37
CA LEU A 416 -15.43 -4.19 -3.56
C LEU A 416 -14.80 -2.95 -2.90
N LYS A 417 -14.57 -1.88 -3.65
CA LYS A 417 -14.05 -0.60 -3.12
C LYS A 417 -14.92 -0.09 -1.96
N ASP A 418 -16.23 -0.19 -2.11
CA ASP A 418 -17.21 0.31 -1.14
C ASP A 418 -17.47 -0.67 0.03
N SER A 419 -16.80 -1.82 0.08
CA SER A 419 -16.87 -2.74 1.23
C SER A 419 -16.00 -2.27 2.39
N ASP A 420 -16.32 -2.66 3.62
CA ASP A 420 -15.59 -2.23 4.83
C ASP A 420 -14.19 -2.86 4.89
N PHE A 421 -14.10 -4.13 4.50
CA PHE A 421 -12.86 -4.90 4.42
C PHE A 421 -12.84 -5.70 3.13
N VAL A 422 -11.66 -5.92 2.53
CA VAL A 422 -11.55 -6.54 1.21
C VAL A 422 -10.43 -7.55 1.17
N VAL A 423 -10.73 -8.76 0.68
CA VAL A 423 -9.75 -9.84 0.48
C VAL A 423 -9.64 -10.14 -1.01
N VAL A 424 -8.43 -10.01 -1.55
CA VAL A 424 -8.14 -10.11 -2.98
C VAL A 424 -6.84 -10.88 -3.22
N THR A 425 -6.46 -10.97 -4.49
CA THR A 425 -5.10 -11.33 -4.92
C THR A 425 -4.52 -10.16 -5.70
N PHE A 426 -3.35 -9.68 -5.30
CA PHE A 426 -2.64 -8.62 -6.02
C PHE A 426 -1.94 -9.12 -7.28
N SER A 427 -1.88 -10.43 -7.55
CA SER A 427 -1.58 -10.93 -8.90
C SER A 427 -2.68 -10.56 -9.92
N SER A 428 -3.90 -10.26 -9.45
CA SER A 428 -5.00 -9.73 -10.26
C SER A 428 -4.93 -8.22 -10.37
N ASN A 429 -4.93 -7.71 -11.62
CA ASN A 429 -5.12 -6.29 -11.89
C ASN A 429 -6.38 -5.73 -11.22
N ILE A 430 -7.46 -6.52 -11.08
CA ILE A 430 -8.68 -6.06 -10.39
C ILE A 430 -8.45 -5.90 -8.89
N GLY A 431 -7.71 -6.82 -8.26
CA GLY A 431 -7.38 -6.71 -6.83
C GLY A 431 -6.56 -5.45 -6.54
N ARG A 432 -5.59 -5.15 -7.41
CA ARG A 432 -4.79 -3.92 -7.33
C ARG A 432 -5.61 -2.66 -7.60
N LEU A 433 -6.44 -2.67 -8.65
CA LEU A 433 -7.33 -1.56 -8.95
C LEU A 433 -8.26 -1.24 -7.78
N VAL A 434 -8.83 -2.24 -7.12
CA VAL A 434 -9.65 -2.04 -5.91
C VAL A 434 -8.84 -1.36 -4.81
N TYR A 435 -7.62 -1.84 -4.53
CA TYR A 435 -6.75 -1.22 -3.53
C TYR A 435 -6.42 0.23 -3.86
N GLU A 436 -6.10 0.53 -5.12
CA GLU A 436 -5.82 1.87 -5.64
C GLU A 436 -7.03 2.80 -5.50
N LEU A 437 -8.23 2.34 -5.87
CA LEU A 437 -9.46 3.14 -5.76
C LEU A 437 -9.83 3.46 -4.32
N ARG A 438 -9.45 2.61 -3.36
CA ARG A 438 -9.70 2.85 -1.91
C ARG A 438 -8.75 3.89 -1.31
N GLN A 439 -7.62 4.19 -1.95
CA GLN A 439 -6.66 5.19 -1.44
C GLN A 439 -7.25 6.61 -1.40
N ASN A 440 -8.26 6.89 -2.23
CA ASN A 440 -8.95 8.18 -2.25
C ASN A 440 -10.12 8.26 -1.24
N THR A 441 -10.12 7.41 -0.21
CA THR A 441 -11.09 7.48 0.88
C THR A 441 -10.57 8.41 1.99
N SER A 442 -11.44 8.77 2.93
CA SER A 442 -11.07 9.58 4.09
C SER A 442 -10.39 8.78 5.19
N SER A 443 -9.87 7.58 4.87
CA SER A 443 -9.16 6.69 5.78
C SER A 443 -8.05 5.96 5.04
N ASP A 444 -6.92 5.72 5.70
CA ASP A 444 -5.88 4.85 5.15
C ASP A 444 -6.43 3.42 4.99
N PRO A 445 -6.57 2.90 3.76
CA PRO A 445 -7.14 1.58 3.52
C PRO A 445 -6.10 0.45 3.65
N THR A 446 -4.83 0.76 3.94
CA THR A 446 -3.71 -0.21 3.95
C THR A 446 -4.03 -1.45 4.78
N TYR A 447 -4.66 -1.26 5.94
CA TYR A 447 -5.00 -2.38 6.85
C TYR A 447 -6.39 -2.98 6.62
N ASN A 448 -7.17 -2.39 5.70
CA ASN A 448 -8.52 -2.85 5.36
C ASN A 448 -8.59 -3.60 4.02
N VAL A 449 -7.43 -3.83 3.38
CA VAL A 449 -7.28 -4.64 2.17
C VAL A 449 -6.20 -5.68 2.39
N VAL A 450 -6.52 -6.96 2.13
CA VAL A 450 -5.57 -8.07 2.23
C VAL A 450 -5.42 -8.75 0.89
N SER A 451 -4.18 -8.99 0.50
CA SER A 451 -3.81 -9.84 -0.64
C SER A 451 -3.36 -11.21 -0.14
N LEU A 452 -3.82 -12.29 -0.78
CA LEU A 452 -3.40 -13.66 -0.47
C LEU A 452 -2.08 -14.07 -1.13
N ASP A 453 -1.59 -13.31 -2.12
CA ASP A 453 -0.42 -13.68 -2.92
C ASP A 453 0.65 -12.59 -2.99
N ASP A 454 0.60 -11.72 -3.99
CA ASP A 454 1.62 -10.72 -4.24
C ASP A 454 1.46 -9.55 -3.24
N GLY A 455 2.55 -8.85 -2.94
CA GLY A 455 2.51 -7.52 -2.35
C GLY A 455 2.04 -6.49 -3.38
N PHE A 456 1.63 -5.29 -2.96
CA PHE A 456 1.18 -4.29 -3.92
C PHE A 456 2.32 -3.91 -4.88
N TYR A 457 2.02 -3.87 -6.18
CA TYR A 457 2.98 -3.57 -7.23
C TYR A 457 2.25 -3.01 -8.44
N TYR A 458 2.97 -2.39 -9.36
CA TYR A 458 2.37 -1.85 -10.58
C TYR A 458 3.23 -2.19 -11.79
N TRP A 459 2.62 -2.69 -12.86
CA TRP A 459 3.35 -3.00 -14.09
C TRP A 459 3.90 -1.72 -14.72
N GLY A 460 5.23 -1.61 -14.78
CA GLY A 460 5.90 -0.41 -15.28
C GLY A 460 6.37 0.56 -14.20
N GLU A 461 6.29 0.18 -12.92
CA GLU A 461 6.86 0.97 -11.81
C GLU A 461 8.40 1.10 -11.89
N ILE A 462 8.95 2.15 -11.26
CA ILE A 462 10.40 2.36 -11.13
C ILE A 462 11.06 1.38 -10.14
N GLY A 463 10.23 0.60 -9.44
CA GLY A 463 10.57 -0.41 -8.45
C GLY A 463 10.70 0.16 -7.04
N ASN A 464 10.12 -0.53 -6.07
CA ASN A 464 10.20 -0.19 -4.65
C ASN A 464 11.59 -0.38 -4.06
N LYS A 465 12.19 0.71 -3.56
CA LYS A 465 13.51 0.68 -2.91
C LYS A 465 13.37 0.33 -1.44
N GLN A 466 14.28 -0.50 -0.95
CA GLN A 466 14.36 -0.89 0.44
C GLN A 466 15.80 -0.77 0.94
N VAL A 467 15.95 -0.56 2.25
CA VAL A 467 17.25 -0.63 2.93
C VAL A 467 17.19 -1.67 4.04
N ALA A 468 18.21 -2.52 4.13
CA ALA A 468 18.33 -3.45 5.23
C ALA A 468 18.63 -2.71 6.54
N ILE A 469 17.83 -2.96 7.56
CA ILE A 469 17.96 -2.39 8.91
C ILE A 469 18.42 -3.44 9.94
N MET A 470 18.46 -4.72 9.55
CA MET A 470 18.98 -5.81 10.36
C MET A 470 19.76 -6.79 9.49
N ASP A 471 20.79 -7.40 10.07
CA ASP A 471 21.52 -8.48 9.42
C ASP A 471 20.66 -9.74 9.27
N HIS A 472 20.91 -10.49 8.21
CA HIS A 472 20.29 -11.78 7.96
C HIS A 472 21.30 -12.73 7.33
N LYS A 473 21.55 -13.84 8.03
CA LYS A 473 22.42 -14.92 7.58
C LYS A 473 21.58 -16.19 7.49
N PRO A 474 21.04 -16.51 6.29
CA PRO A 474 20.28 -17.73 6.12
C PRO A 474 21.20 -18.97 6.21
N PRO A 475 20.69 -20.14 6.64
CA PRO A 475 21.44 -21.39 6.57
C PRO A 475 21.87 -21.72 5.14
N THR A 476 22.96 -22.48 4.97
CA THR A 476 23.48 -22.85 3.64
C THR A 476 22.44 -23.52 2.74
N SER A 477 21.48 -24.26 3.31
CA SER A 477 20.39 -24.91 2.58
C SER A 477 19.34 -23.93 2.03
N GLN A 478 19.24 -22.73 2.59
CA GLN A 478 18.30 -21.68 2.16
C GLN A 478 19.02 -20.55 1.44
N LEU A 479 20.32 -20.37 1.62
CA LEU A 479 21.08 -19.27 1.01
C LEU A 479 20.99 -19.30 -0.52
N CYS A 480 20.58 -18.17 -1.12
CA CYS A 480 20.55 -18.04 -2.57
C CYS A 480 21.94 -18.20 -3.19
N ASN A 481 21.99 -18.95 -4.29
CA ASN A 481 23.16 -19.10 -5.13
C ASN A 481 22.74 -19.14 -6.61
N GLY A 482 23.55 -18.58 -7.51
CA GLY A 482 23.29 -18.60 -8.96
C GLY A 482 22.13 -17.72 -9.45
N THR A 483 21.47 -16.95 -8.59
CA THR A 483 20.31 -16.09 -8.92
C THR A 483 20.72 -14.69 -9.39
N THR A 484 21.78 -14.59 -10.20
CA THR A 484 22.33 -13.31 -10.69
C THR A 484 21.46 -12.65 -11.75
N PHE A 485 20.68 -13.45 -12.49
CA PHE A 485 19.75 -12.98 -13.51
C PHE A 485 18.29 -13.21 -13.08
N ARG A 486 17.37 -12.45 -13.68
CA ARG A 486 15.93 -12.67 -13.51
C ARG A 486 15.49 -13.88 -14.34
N SER A 487 14.62 -14.69 -13.76
CA SER A 487 13.84 -15.70 -14.48
C SER A 487 12.47 -15.14 -14.89
N PRO A 488 11.69 -15.83 -15.74
CA PRO A 488 10.28 -15.50 -15.94
C PRO A 488 9.54 -15.37 -14.61
N ILE A 489 8.63 -14.40 -14.50
CA ILE A 489 7.95 -14.07 -13.25
C ILE A 489 7.26 -15.27 -12.57
N PRO A 490 6.56 -16.17 -13.30
CA PRO A 490 5.97 -17.37 -12.69
C PRO A 490 6.99 -18.30 -12.00
N GLU A 491 8.25 -18.29 -12.43
CA GLU A 491 9.34 -19.03 -11.80
C GLU A 491 9.86 -18.29 -10.57
N MET A 492 10.11 -16.97 -10.70
CA MET A 492 10.57 -16.14 -9.57
C MET A 492 9.58 -16.14 -8.40
N ARG A 493 8.26 -16.21 -8.68
CA ARG A 493 7.22 -16.36 -7.65
C ARG A 493 7.39 -17.61 -6.78
N LYS A 494 8.05 -18.64 -7.29
CA LYS A 494 8.27 -19.92 -6.59
C LYS A 494 9.60 -19.96 -5.83
N TRP A 495 10.44 -18.95 -5.98
CA TRP A 495 11.74 -18.93 -5.33
C TRP A 495 11.58 -18.73 -3.83
N THR A 496 12.26 -19.59 -3.07
CA THR A 496 12.24 -19.59 -1.61
C THR A 496 13.63 -19.41 -0.98
N CYS A 497 14.69 -19.33 -1.81
CA CYS A 497 16.03 -19.09 -1.29
C CYS A 497 16.12 -17.68 -0.68
N GLU A 498 16.86 -17.57 0.41
CA GLU A 498 17.02 -16.36 1.20
C GLU A 498 18.33 -15.62 0.84
N LEU A 499 18.26 -14.29 0.76
CA LEU A 499 19.41 -13.41 0.57
C LEU A 499 20.12 -13.17 1.90
N GLU A 500 21.45 -13.23 1.90
CA GLU A 500 22.21 -12.63 3.00
C GLU A 500 22.01 -11.10 2.99
N LEU A 501 21.57 -10.53 4.11
CA LEU A 501 21.45 -9.09 4.30
C LEU A 501 22.50 -8.59 5.31
N ARG A 502 23.06 -7.41 5.01
CA ARG A 502 23.84 -6.61 5.96
C ARG A 502 23.17 -5.26 6.15
N VAL A 503 23.18 -4.73 7.37
CA VAL A 503 22.65 -3.38 7.64
C VAL A 503 23.22 -2.36 6.64
N GLY A 504 22.34 -1.60 6.01
CA GLY A 504 22.67 -0.62 4.97
C GLY A 504 22.60 -1.13 3.52
N ASP A 505 22.44 -2.44 3.31
CA ASP A 505 22.26 -3.01 1.97
C ASP A 505 21.07 -2.35 1.25
N GLN A 506 21.31 -1.92 0.02
CA GLN A 506 20.30 -1.33 -0.86
C GLN A 506 19.62 -2.43 -1.67
N LEU A 507 18.31 -2.54 -1.49
CA LEU A 507 17.46 -3.57 -2.06
C LEU A 507 16.48 -2.97 -3.05
N GLN A 508 16.16 -3.74 -4.09
CA GLN A 508 15.06 -3.47 -5.00
C GLN A 508 14.01 -4.54 -4.78
N SER A 509 12.90 -4.18 -4.14
CA SER A 509 11.78 -5.08 -3.87
C SER A 509 10.94 -5.31 -5.13
N PHE A 510 10.45 -6.53 -5.30
CA PHE A 510 9.53 -6.96 -6.34
C PHE A 510 8.27 -7.50 -5.68
N GLY A 511 7.13 -6.81 -5.81
CA GLY A 511 5.90 -7.20 -5.11
C GLY A 511 5.37 -8.59 -5.48
N TYR A 512 5.70 -9.10 -6.68
CA TYR A 512 5.36 -10.46 -7.10
C TYR A 512 6.23 -11.56 -6.44
N MET A 513 7.24 -11.22 -5.66
CA MET A 513 8.04 -12.17 -4.87
C MET A 513 7.74 -12.07 -3.37
N TYR A 514 6.49 -11.74 -3.03
CA TYR A 514 6.03 -11.68 -1.65
C TYR A 514 5.53 -13.04 -1.18
N HIS A 515 5.97 -13.48 -0.01
CA HIS A 515 5.54 -14.73 0.63
C HIS A 515 5.15 -14.47 2.08
N SER A 516 4.15 -13.62 2.28
CA SER A 516 3.62 -13.22 3.59
C SER A 516 4.65 -12.51 4.47
N TYR A 517 5.50 -13.23 5.20
CA TYR A 517 6.51 -12.63 6.09
C TYR A 517 7.87 -12.44 5.41
N LEU A 518 8.02 -12.93 4.18
CA LEU A 518 9.18 -12.70 3.32
C LEU A 518 8.80 -11.74 2.19
N SER A 519 9.68 -10.80 1.92
CA SER A 519 9.69 -9.99 0.70
C SER A 519 10.75 -10.53 -0.24
N GLY A 520 10.64 -10.27 -1.53
CA GLY A 520 11.63 -10.71 -2.50
C GLY A 520 12.07 -9.59 -3.42
N GLY A 521 13.28 -9.73 -3.95
CA GLY A 521 13.89 -8.66 -4.70
C GLY A 521 15.34 -8.93 -5.06
N TYR A 522 16.05 -7.85 -5.31
CA TYR A 522 17.46 -7.84 -5.70
C TYR A 522 18.31 -7.07 -4.68
N ASN A 523 19.38 -7.70 -4.18
CA ASN A 523 20.36 -7.03 -3.33
C ASN A 523 21.52 -6.48 -4.15
N ARG A 524 21.70 -5.15 -4.11
CA ARG A 524 22.76 -4.48 -4.88
C ARG A 524 24.17 -4.85 -4.43
N ARG A 525 24.37 -5.28 -3.18
CA ARG A 525 25.68 -5.72 -2.67
C ARG A 525 26.03 -7.11 -3.20
N SER A 526 25.18 -8.10 -2.94
CA SER A 526 25.45 -9.50 -3.35
C SER A 526 25.24 -9.75 -4.84
N LYS A 527 24.52 -8.85 -5.53
CA LYS A 527 24.10 -9.01 -6.94
C LYS A 527 23.21 -10.23 -7.17
N LEU A 528 22.53 -10.69 -6.14
CA LEU A 528 21.63 -11.84 -6.18
C LEU A 528 20.18 -11.40 -6.02
N HIS A 529 19.31 -12.20 -6.63
CA HIS A 529 17.87 -12.15 -6.45
C HIS A 529 17.42 -13.24 -5.47
N GLY A 530 16.39 -12.97 -4.67
CA GLY A 530 15.91 -13.93 -3.68
C GLY A 530 14.94 -13.28 -2.70
N VAL A 531 14.51 -14.05 -1.71
CA VAL A 531 13.62 -13.59 -0.66
C VAL A 531 14.39 -13.20 0.60
N TYR A 532 13.77 -12.46 1.50
CA TYR A 532 14.33 -12.03 2.77
C TYR A 532 13.21 -11.64 3.75
N PRO A 533 13.44 -11.74 5.07
CA PRO A 533 12.41 -11.39 6.05
C PRO A 533 12.00 -9.91 5.98
N THR A 534 10.71 -9.66 5.77
CA THR A 534 10.17 -8.30 5.55
C THR A 534 10.47 -7.35 6.72
N HIS A 535 10.46 -7.84 7.97
CA HIS A 535 10.73 -7.03 9.15
C HIS A 535 12.20 -6.54 9.27
N LYS A 536 13.11 -7.04 8.44
CA LYS A 536 14.53 -6.68 8.45
C LYS A 536 14.90 -5.56 7.48
N VAL A 537 13.90 -5.02 6.78
CA VAL A 537 14.08 -3.97 5.80
C VAL A 537 13.14 -2.81 6.10
N LYS A 538 13.46 -1.64 5.54
CA LYS A 538 12.62 -0.45 5.57
C LYS A 538 12.44 0.07 4.15
N ASP A 539 11.21 0.40 3.78
CA ASP A 539 10.91 1.03 2.50
C ASP A 539 11.50 2.44 2.42
N VAL A 540 12.00 2.77 1.24
CA VAL A 540 12.55 4.09 0.90
C VAL A 540 11.70 4.65 -0.24
N LEU A 541 10.89 5.66 0.08
CA LEU A 541 10.07 6.33 -0.92
C LEU A 541 10.93 6.99 -1.99
N THR A 542 10.51 6.86 -3.25
CA THR A 542 11.18 7.50 -4.38
C THR A 542 10.51 8.84 -4.68
N PRO A 543 11.14 9.99 -4.38
CA PRO A 543 10.56 11.28 -4.66
C PRO A 543 10.55 11.58 -6.16
N ALA A 544 9.49 12.24 -6.62
CA ALA A 544 9.39 12.79 -7.96
C ALA A 544 8.93 14.25 -7.91
N ALA A 545 9.52 15.08 -8.78
CA ALA A 545 9.27 16.52 -8.84
C ALA A 545 7.97 16.84 -9.62
N TYR A 546 6.84 16.32 -9.13
CA TYR A 546 5.52 16.65 -9.69
C TYR A 546 5.22 18.16 -9.55
N PRO A 547 4.43 18.74 -10.47
CA PRO A 547 4.10 20.17 -10.45
C PRO A 547 3.50 20.62 -9.13
N ARG A 548 3.85 21.83 -8.67
CA ARG A 548 3.24 22.47 -7.49
C ARG A 548 2.23 23.49 -7.98
N HIS A 549 0.96 23.22 -7.76
CA HIS A 549 -0.12 24.16 -8.05
C HIS A 549 -0.72 24.69 -6.75
N TYR A 550 0.04 25.52 -6.04
CA TYR A 550 -0.49 26.22 -4.87
C TYR A 550 -1.32 27.42 -5.35
N THR A 551 -2.64 27.34 -5.23
CA THR A 551 -3.42 28.54 -4.91
C THR A 551 -3.15 28.85 -3.44
N THR A 552 -2.24 29.77 -3.16
CA THR A 552 -2.16 30.43 -1.85
C THR A 552 -3.46 31.19 -1.60
N GLN A 553 -4.47 30.51 -1.07
CA GLN A 553 -5.41 31.14 -0.17
C GLN A 553 -4.87 30.98 1.25
N CYS A 554 -3.81 31.73 1.56
CA CYS A 554 -3.62 32.14 2.94
C CYS A 554 -4.81 33.04 3.28
N ASN A 555 -5.87 32.45 3.83
CA ASN A 555 -6.78 33.23 4.67
C ASN A 555 -5.94 33.71 5.84
N ARG A 556 -5.48 34.97 5.76
CA ARG A 556 -5.09 35.75 6.93
C ARG A 556 -6.33 35.85 7.80
N TYR A 557 -6.49 34.91 8.73
CA TYR A 557 -7.23 35.19 9.94
C TYR A 557 -6.32 36.07 10.79
N ASN A 558 -6.58 37.38 10.72
CA ASN A 558 -6.23 38.31 11.80
C ASN A 558 -7.20 38.08 12.96
#